data_AF-A0A2P2JKU9-F1
#
_entry.id   AF-A0A2P2JKU9-F1
#
_cell.length_a   1.000
_cell.length_b   1.000
_cell.length_c   1.000
_cell.angle_alpha   90.00
_cell.angle_beta   90.00
_cell.angle_gamma   90.00
#
_symmetry.space_group_name_H-M   'P 1'
#
loop_
_entity.id
_entity.type
_entity.pdbx_description
1 polymer ?
#
loop_
_entity_poly.entity_id
_entity_poly.type
_entity_poly.pdbx_seq_one_letter_code
_entity_poly.pdbx_strand_id
1 'polypeptide(L)'
;MPHNVFLHSALVQSRDVDHTRKGRVQEALRYYCIESTAALVLSFIINLFVTTVFAKEFYGTELANSVGLVNAGQYLQEKYGGGLFPIVYIWAIGLLAAGQSSTMTGTYAGQFIMGGFLNMRLKKWQRALITRSCAIIPTIIVALVFDTSEDMLDVLNEWMNVLLSIQIPFALIPLLCLVSKEQIMGSFKIGLALKVASWLVAALVIMINSYLLFDFFSSEVNGILFATSICAATGLYLAFIIYLVFRGISFSSCCRTSKQIDVIQ
;
A
#
# COMPACT_ATOMS: atom_id res chain seq x y z
N MET A 1 0.26 -0.23 1.97
CA MET A 1 -0.14 0.28 0.65
C MET A 1 0.99 1.12 0.03
N PRO A 2 1.43 0.83 -1.21
CA PRO A 2 2.59 1.50 -1.84
C PRO A 2 2.40 3.01 -2.04
N HIS A 3 1.20 3.46 -2.41
CA HIS A 3 0.90 4.88 -2.63
C HIS A 3 1.07 5.73 -1.36
N ASN A 4 0.86 5.15 -0.17
CA ASN A 4 1.07 5.86 1.12
C ASN A 4 2.55 6.14 1.39
N VAL A 5 3.46 5.30 0.89
CA VAL A 5 4.90 5.55 1.01
C VAL A 5 5.27 6.82 0.25
N PHE A 6 4.83 6.93 -1.01
CA PHE A 6 5.09 8.13 -1.83
C PHE A 6 4.41 9.38 -1.25
N LEU A 7 3.15 9.24 -0.80
CA LEU A 7 2.43 10.35 -0.20
C LEU A 7 3.09 10.86 1.07
N HIS A 8 3.45 9.98 2.00
CA HIS A 8 4.06 10.36 3.27
C HIS A 8 5.44 11.01 3.05
N SER A 9 6.25 10.47 2.14
CA SER A 9 7.53 11.08 1.76
C SER A 9 7.39 12.51 1.21
N ALA A 10 6.25 12.83 0.59
CA ALA A 10 5.97 14.16 0.07
C ALA A 10 5.31 15.09 1.10
N LEU A 11 4.42 14.58 1.95
CA LEU A 11 3.80 15.36 3.02
C LEU A 11 4.83 15.86 4.04
N VAL A 12 5.87 15.06 4.32
CA VAL A 12 7.00 15.48 5.17
C VAL A 12 7.73 16.70 4.61
N GLN A 13 7.72 16.91 3.29
CA GLN A 13 8.31 18.09 2.64
C GLN A 13 7.41 19.33 2.65
N SER A 14 6.15 19.20 3.07
CA SER A 14 5.21 20.34 3.10
C SER A 14 5.44 21.30 4.28
N ARG A 15 6.17 20.86 5.32
CA ARG A 15 6.54 21.72 6.44
C ARG A 15 7.92 22.32 6.18
N ASP A 16 8.04 23.61 6.48
CA ASP A 16 9.31 24.31 6.36
C ASP A 16 10.26 23.88 7.48
N VAL A 17 11.39 23.27 7.10
CA VAL A 17 12.42 22.81 8.03
C VAL A 17 13.75 23.38 7.57
N ASP A 18 14.40 24.11 8.46
CA ASP A 18 15.73 24.66 8.21
C ASP A 18 16.78 23.52 8.12
N HIS A 19 17.16 23.17 6.90
CA HIS A 19 18.12 22.11 6.60
C HIS A 19 19.58 22.45 6.95
N THR A 20 19.88 23.72 7.26
CA THR A 20 21.25 24.15 7.61
C THR A 20 21.65 23.68 9.00
N ARG A 21 20.67 23.56 9.92
CA ARG A 21 20.89 23.17 11.32
C ARG A 21 20.51 21.71 11.53
N LYS A 22 21.52 20.84 11.68
CA LYS A 22 21.33 19.39 11.95
C LYS A 22 20.37 19.11 13.13
N GLY A 23 20.43 19.90 14.20
CA GLY A 23 19.54 19.75 15.35
C GLY A 23 18.06 19.94 15.02
N ARG A 24 17.72 20.88 14.12
CA ARG A 24 16.34 21.13 13.68
C ARG A 24 15.81 19.98 12.82
N VAL A 25 16.65 19.42 11.96
CA VAL A 25 16.30 18.24 11.16
C VAL A 25 16.05 17.03 12.07
N GLN A 26 16.88 16.81 13.09
CA GLN A 26 16.68 15.72 14.05
C GLN A 26 15.40 15.89 14.88
N GLU A 27 15.10 17.12 15.31
CA GLU A 27 13.86 17.46 15.99
C GLU A 27 12.63 17.18 15.09
N ALA A 28 12.67 17.64 13.83
CA ALA A 28 11.61 17.38 12.85
C ALA A 28 11.41 15.87 12.61
N LEU A 29 12.48 15.10 12.43
CA LEU A 29 12.41 13.65 12.28
C LEU A 29 11.75 12.96 13.49
N ARG A 30 12.03 13.45 14.71
CA ARG A 30 11.39 12.92 15.93
C ARG A 30 9.88 13.20 15.93
N TYR A 31 9.46 14.42 15.59
CA TYR A 31 8.03 14.75 15.50
C TYR A 31 7.32 13.94 14.41
N TYR A 32 7.92 13.80 13.23
CA TYR A 32 7.37 12.97 12.16
C TYR A 32 7.25 11.50 12.56
N CYS A 33 8.23 10.98 13.29
CA CYS A 33 8.18 9.61 13.81
C CYS A 33 7.02 9.43 14.80
N ILE A 34 6.83 10.37 15.73
CA ILE A 34 5.73 10.34 16.70
C ILE A 34 4.38 10.41 16.00
N GLU A 35 4.20 11.36 15.08
CA GLU A 35 2.95 11.55 14.33
C GLU A 35 2.58 10.31 13.51
N SER A 36 3.55 9.77 12.76
CA SER A 36 3.35 8.57 11.95
C SER A 36 3.06 7.33 12.82
N THR A 37 3.79 7.16 13.93
CA THR A 37 3.57 6.05 14.86
C THR A 37 2.20 6.13 15.50
N ALA A 38 1.78 7.30 15.97
CA ALA A 38 0.46 7.49 16.58
C ALA A 38 -0.66 7.18 15.59
N ALA A 39 -0.54 7.63 14.34
CA ALA A 39 -1.52 7.35 13.29
C ALA A 39 -1.61 5.84 12.96
N LEU A 40 -0.46 5.16 12.86
CA LEU A 40 -0.42 3.72 12.59
C LEU A 40 -0.96 2.89 13.78
N VAL A 41 -0.66 3.29 15.02
CA VAL A 41 -1.20 2.64 16.22
C VAL A 41 -2.72 2.80 16.29
N LEU A 42 -3.25 3.99 16.00
CA LEU A 42 -4.69 4.21 15.96
C LEU A 42 -5.35 3.34 14.86
N SER A 43 -4.76 3.29 13.67
CA SER A 43 -5.24 2.43 12.58
C SER A 43 -5.20 0.94 12.97
N PHE A 44 -4.15 0.51 13.66
CA PHE A 44 -4.03 -0.85 14.17
C PHE A 44 -5.13 -1.17 15.18
N ILE A 45 -5.42 -0.27 16.12
CA ILE A 45 -6.49 -0.44 17.12
C ILE A 45 -7.85 -0.55 16.44
N ILE A 46 -8.15 0.29 15.45
CA ILE A 46 -9.41 0.22 14.69
C ILE A 46 -9.53 -1.12 13.97
N ASN A 47 -8.50 -1.54 13.26
CA ASN A 47 -8.50 -2.82 12.55
C ASN A 47 -8.64 -4.01 13.51
N LEU A 48 -8.02 -3.92 14.69
CA LEU A 48 -8.15 -4.93 15.74
C LEU A 48 -9.59 -5.00 16.26
N PHE A 49 -10.23 -3.87 16.53
CA PHE A 49 -11.63 -3.84 16.97
C PHE A 49 -12.58 -4.38 15.91
N VAL A 50 -12.45 -3.94 14.66
CA VAL A 50 -13.26 -4.45 13.55
C VAL A 50 -13.09 -5.97 13.43
N THR A 51 -11.85 -6.45 13.36
CA THR A 51 -11.56 -7.88 13.19
C THR A 51 -12.08 -8.71 14.37
N THR A 52 -11.89 -8.26 15.61
CA THR A 52 -12.33 -9.01 16.80
C THR A 52 -13.84 -9.04 16.96
N VAL A 53 -14.55 -7.95 16.65
CA VAL A 53 -16.02 -7.90 16.68
C VAL A 53 -16.61 -8.86 15.66
N PHE A 54 -16.12 -8.85 14.42
CA PHE A 54 -16.60 -9.76 13.39
C PHE A 54 -16.15 -11.21 13.64
N ALA A 55 -14.92 -11.44 14.09
CA ALA A 55 -14.46 -12.77 14.43
C ALA A 55 -15.29 -13.39 15.57
N LYS A 56 -15.60 -12.64 16.62
CA LYS A 56 -16.39 -13.18 17.74
C LYS A 56 -17.75 -13.74 17.29
N GLU A 57 -18.39 -13.12 16.32
CA GLU A 57 -19.72 -13.56 15.90
C GLU A 57 -19.67 -14.55 14.73
N PHE A 58 -18.89 -14.27 13.70
CA PHE A 58 -18.92 -15.05 12.47
C PHE A 58 -18.03 -16.29 12.53
N TYR A 59 -17.10 -16.39 13.49
CA TYR A 59 -16.16 -17.51 13.55
C TYR A 59 -16.88 -18.84 13.78
N GLY A 60 -16.74 -19.75 12.81
CA GLY A 60 -17.36 -21.08 12.83
C GLY A 60 -18.79 -21.14 12.29
N THR A 61 -19.32 -20.04 11.73
CA THR A 61 -20.64 -20.01 11.06
C THR A 61 -20.50 -20.08 9.54
N GLU A 62 -21.49 -20.65 8.85
CA GLU A 62 -21.51 -20.68 7.37
C GLU A 62 -21.63 -19.27 6.75
N LEU A 63 -22.16 -18.30 7.50
CA LEU A 63 -22.21 -16.88 7.12
C LEU A 63 -20.84 -16.19 7.11
N ALA A 64 -19.78 -16.81 7.64
CA ALA A 64 -18.44 -16.22 7.62
C ALA A 64 -17.92 -15.94 6.20
N ASN A 65 -18.37 -16.72 5.22
CA ASN A 65 -17.91 -16.62 3.83
C ASN A 65 -18.65 -15.54 3.03
N SER A 66 -19.82 -15.07 3.47
CA SER A 66 -20.64 -14.08 2.77
C SER A 66 -20.75 -12.72 3.49
N VAL A 67 -19.80 -12.43 4.39
CA VAL A 67 -19.78 -11.17 5.14
C VAL A 67 -19.37 -10.01 4.21
N GLY A 68 -20.38 -9.36 3.62
CA GLY A 68 -20.22 -8.12 2.88
C GLY A 68 -20.37 -6.85 3.74
N LEU A 69 -20.02 -5.69 3.16
CA LEU A 69 -20.14 -4.38 3.83
C LEU A 69 -21.57 -4.03 4.23
N VAL A 70 -22.56 -4.51 3.48
CA VAL A 70 -24.00 -4.28 3.75
C VAL A 70 -24.47 -5.15 4.91
N ASN A 71 -24.15 -6.46 4.85
CA ASN A 71 -24.50 -7.44 5.89
C ASN A 71 -23.88 -7.06 7.23
N ALA A 72 -22.63 -6.59 7.22
CA ALA A 72 -21.93 -6.09 8.41
C ALA A 72 -22.69 -4.96 9.13
N GLY A 73 -23.24 -4.00 8.39
CA GLY A 73 -23.97 -2.87 8.95
C GLY A 73 -25.31 -3.27 9.57
N GLN A 74 -26.07 -4.13 8.86
CA GLN A 74 -27.34 -4.68 9.36
C GLN A 74 -27.12 -5.52 10.62
N TYR A 75 -26.06 -6.32 10.62
CA TYR A 75 -25.69 -7.15 11.75
C TYR A 75 -25.35 -6.34 13.00
N LEU A 76 -24.55 -5.28 12.86
CA LEU A 76 -24.23 -4.38 13.98
C LEU A 76 -25.48 -3.74 14.58
N GLN A 77 -26.49 -3.46 13.76
CA GLN A 77 -27.77 -2.92 14.20
C GLN A 77 -28.62 -3.96 14.93
N GLU A 78 -28.65 -5.20 14.47
CA GLU A 78 -29.42 -6.25 15.14
C GLU A 78 -28.84 -6.59 16.52
N LYS A 79 -27.51 -6.66 16.63
CA LYS A 79 -26.84 -7.06 17.87
C LYS A 79 -26.72 -5.94 18.91
N TYR A 80 -26.37 -4.73 18.45
CA TYR A 80 -26.04 -3.60 19.32
C TYR A 80 -27.04 -2.45 19.21
N GLY A 81 -28.01 -2.54 18.29
CA GLY A 81 -29.06 -1.54 18.16
C GLY A 81 -30.03 -1.54 19.34
N GLY A 82 -31.01 -0.63 19.30
CA GLY A 82 -31.98 -0.42 20.39
C GLY A 82 -31.77 0.90 21.16
N GLY A 83 -30.73 1.67 20.83
CA GLY A 83 -30.55 3.04 21.29
C GLY A 83 -31.28 4.09 20.42
N LEU A 84 -31.19 5.37 20.82
CA LEU A 84 -31.79 6.52 20.12
C LEU A 84 -31.33 6.70 18.66
N PHE A 85 -30.12 6.23 18.32
CA PHE A 85 -29.56 6.32 16.96
C PHE A 85 -29.23 4.93 16.39
N PRO A 86 -29.72 4.60 15.18
CA PRO A 86 -29.37 3.34 14.54
C PRO A 86 -27.88 3.28 14.17
N ILE A 87 -27.21 2.21 14.58
CA ILE A 87 -25.80 1.92 14.34
C ILE A 87 -25.51 1.75 12.84
N VAL A 88 -26.49 1.30 12.04
CA VAL A 88 -26.35 1.26 10.57
C VAL A 88 -25.93 2.62 10.01
N TYR A 89 -26.47 3.72 10.54
CA TYR A 89 -26.10 5.06 10.06
C TYR A 89 -24.67 5.42 10.45
N ILE A 90 -24.22 5.04 11.65
CA ILE A 90 -22.84 5.25 12.09
C ILE A 90 -21.88 4.47 11.17
N TRP A 91 -22.21 3.21 10.88
CA TRP A 91 -21.47 2.38 9.92
C TRP A 91 -21.44 3.01 8.52
N ALA A 92 -22.59 3.42 8.00
CA ALA A 92 -22.70 4.04 6.68
C ALA A 92 -21.92 5.36 6.57
N ILE A 93 -22.00 6.21 7.60
CA ILE A 93 -21.21 7.45 7.67
C ILE A 93 -19.72 7.12 7.73
N GLY A 94 -19.32 6.10 8.50
CA GLY A 94 -17.94 5.62 8.56
C GLY A 94 -17.43 5.15 7.20
N LEU A 95 -18.21 4.35 6.47
CA LEU A 95 -17.89 3.91 5.11
C LEU A 95 -17.77 5.09 4.13
N LEU A 96 -18.69 6.05 4.22
CA LEU A 96 -18.65 7.25 3.39
C LEU A 96 -17.39 8.08 3.69
N ALA A 97 -17.07 8.28 4.96
CA ALA A 97 -15.88 9.01 5.41
C ALA A 97 -14.59 8.31 4.96
N ALA A 98 -14.52 6.98 5.05
CA ALA A 98 -13.40 6.19 4.54
C ALA A 98 -13.20 6.37 3.02
N GLY A 99 -14.30 6.36 2.25
CA GLY A 99 -14.26 6.60 0.80
C GLY A 99 -13.76 8.01 0.42
N GLN A 100 -14.15 9.04 1.17
CA GLN A 100 -13.66 10.41 0.96
C GLN A 100 -12.17 10.53 1.30
N SER A 101 -11.73 9.94 2.42
CA SER A 101 -10.33 9.91 2.82
C SER A 101 -9.43 9.21 1.78
N SER A 102 -9.89 8.06 1.25
CA SER A 102 -9.21 7.33 0.18
C SER A 102 -9.07 8.17 -1.09
N THR A 103 -10.12 8.90 -1.47
CA THR A 103 -10.08 9.80 -2.65
C THR A 103 -9.03 10.89 -2.46
N MET A 104 -9.02 11.55 -1.30
CA MET A 104 -8.06 12.62 -1.01
C MET A 104 -6.63 12.09 -1.09
N THR A 105 -6.36 11.00 -0.39
CA THR A 105 -5.06 10.30 -0.36
C THR A 105 -4.61 9.90 -1.77
N GLY A 106 -5.50 9.31 -2.58
CA GLY A 106 -5.21 8.91 -3.95
C GLY A 106 -4.86 10.08 -4.87
N THR A 107 -5.57 11.21 -4.76
CA THR A 107 -5.27 12.40 -5.58
C THR A 107 -3.94 13.06 -5.23
N TYR A 108 -3.57 13.12 -3.95
CA TYR A 108 -2.27 13.64 -3.53
C TYR A 108 -1.14 12.68 -3.90
N ALA A 109 -1.28 11.38 -3.65
CA ALA A 109 -0.28 10.40 -4.07
C ALA A 109 -0.05 10.44 -5.59
N GLY A 110 -1.14 10.49 -6.36
CA GLY A 110 -1.09 10.64 -7.82
C GLY A 110 -0.42 11.93 -8.27
N GLN A 111 -0.49 13.02 -7.49
CA GLN A 111 0.24 14.26 -7.77
C GLN A 111 1.75 14.08 -7.72
N PHE A 112 2.25 13.46 -6.66
CA PHE A 112 3.68 13.27 -6.48
C PHE A 112 4.23 12.23 -7.45
N ILE A 113 3.48 11.16 -7.72
CA ILE A 113 3.88 10.13 -8.68
C ILE A 113 3.91 10.71 -10.11
N MET A 114 2.84 11.38 -10.56
CA MET A 114 2.80 11.95 -11.91
C MET A 114 3.80 13.10 -12.10
N GLY A 115 3.98 13.94 -11.08
CA GLY A 115 4.94 15.04 -11.12
C GLY A 115 6.38 14.57 -11.06
N GLY A 116 6.67 13.53 -10.27
CA GLY A 116 8.01 12.99 -10.08
C GLY A 116 8.46 12.07 -11.21
N PHE A 117 7.64 11.07 -11.59
CA PHE A 117 8.03 10.05 -12.57
C PHE A 117 7.71 10.42 -14.02
N LEU A 118 6.56 11.07 -14.26
CA LEU A 118 6.08 11.38 -15.61
C LEU A 118 6.28 12.86 -15.99
N ASN A 119 6.80 13.68 -15.07
CA ASN A 119 6.88 15.15 -15.18
C ASN A 119 5.57 15.81 -15.67
N MET A 120 4.43 15.23 -15.30
CA MET A 120 3.12 15.63 -15.80
C MET A 120 2.34 16.41 -14.74
N ARG A 121 2.04 17.68 -15.04
CA ARG A 121 1.37 18.61 -14.12
C ARG A 121 -0.11 18.76 -14.47
N LEU A 122 -0.95 17.85 -13.96
CA LEU A 122 -2.40 17.94 -14.06
C LEU A 122 -3.02 18.75 -12.91
N LYS A 123 -4.13 19.45 -13.18
CA LYS A 123 -4.93 20.12 -12.15
C LYS A 123 -5.57 19.07 -11.22
N LYS A 124 -5.78 19.42 -9.94
CA LYS A 124 -6.33 18.51 -8.92
C LYS A 124 -7.65 17.86 -9.34
N TRP A 125 -8.58 18.64 -9.89
CA TRP A 125 -9.89 18.14 -10.33
C TRP A 125 -9.80 17.20 -11.53
N GLN A 126 -8.97 17.52 -12.53
CA GLN A 126 -8.75 16.66 -13.70
C GLN A 126 -8.19 15.31 -13.28
N ARG A 127 -7.20 15.31 -12.39
CA ARG A 127 -6.60 14.08 -11.84
C ARG A 127 -7.65 13.24 -11.12
N ALA A 128 -8.42 13.86 -10.22
CA ALA A 128 -9.47 13.19 -9.47
C ALA A 128 -10.53 12.58 -10.39
N LEU A 129 -10.94 13.32 -11.42
CA LEU A 129 -11.93 12.86 -12.40
C LEU A 129 -11.41 11.65 -13.19
N ILE A 130 -10.16 11.69 -13.68
CA ILE A 130 -9.55 10.58 -14.41
C ILE A 130 -9.46 9.34 -13.51
N THR A 131 -8.85 9.44 -12.33
CA THR A 131 -8.65 8.28 -11.45
C THR A 131 -9.97 7.70 -10.95
N ARG A 132 -10.98 8.54 -10.68
CA ARG A 132 -12.32 8.07 -10.29
C ARG A 132 -13.07 7.46 -11.45
N SER A 133 -12.96 8.01 -12.66
CA SER A 133 -13.58 7.42 -13.86
C SER A 133 -12.99 6.04 -14.13
N CYS A 134 -11.67 5.88 -14.04
CA CYS A 134 -11.01 4.59 -14.20
C CYS A 134 -11.41 3.55 -13.13
N ALA A 135 -11.81 3.98 -11.93
CA ALA A 135 -12.28 3.07 -10.88
C ALA A 135 -13.79 2.76 -10.98
N ILE A 136 -14.61 3.80 -11.17
CA ILE A 136 -16.07 3.71 -11.13
C ILE A 136 -16.62 3.09 -12.41
N ILE A 137 -16.09 3.43 -13.59
CA ILE A 137 -16.64 2.94 -14.86
C ILE A 137 -16.58 1.41 -14.94
N PRO A 138 -15.45 0.74 -14.69
CA PRO A 138 -15.41 -0.72 -14.70
C PRO A 138 -16.36 -1.32 -13.65
N THR A 139 -16.42 -0.72 -12.46
CA THR A 139 -17.30 -1.19 -11.38
C THR A 139 -18.77 -1.12 -11.77
N ILE A 140 -19.20 -0.03 -12.40
CA ILE A 140 -20.59 0.14 -12.89
C ILE A 140 -20.89 -0.85 -14.00
N ILE A 141 -19.96 -1.06 -14.95
CA ILE A 141 -20.14 -2.03 -16.03
C ILE A 141 -20.35 -3.43 -15.46
N VAL A 142 -19.50 -3.85 -14.51
CA VAL A 142 -19.62 -5.14 -13.83
C VAL A 142 -20.97 -5.23 -13.11
N ALA A 143 -21.35 -4.21 -12.35
CA ALA A 143 -22.62 -4.20 -11.62
C ALA A 143 -23.87 -4.27 -12.53
N LEU A 144 -23.83 -3.63 -13.71
CA LEU A 144 -24.97 -3.62 -14.64
C LEU A 144 -25.08 -4.87 -15.51
N VAL A 145 -23.94 -5.49 -15.87
CA VAL A 145 -23.92 -6.65 -16.77
C VAL A 145 -24.17 -7.95 -16.01
N PHE A 146 -23.75 -8.05 -14.75
CA PHE A 146 -23.70 -9.31 -14.01
C PHE A 146 -24.59 -9.32 -12.76
N ASP A 147 -25.75 -8.65 -12.84
CA ASP A 147 -26.82 -8.55 -11.83
C ASP A 147 -26.64 -9.49 -10.62
N THR A 148 -26.05 -8.98 -9.54
CA THR A 148 -25.89 -9.66 -8.24
C THR A 148 -25.17 -11.03 -8.20
N SER A 149 -24.28 -11.39 -9.14
CA SER A 149 -23.36 -12.50 -8.86
C SER A 149 -22.21 -12.01 -7.96
N GLU A 150 -22.22 -12.39 -6.67
CA GLU A 150 -21.14 -12.11 -5.71
C GLU A 150 -19.75 -12.52 -6.28
N ASP A 151 -19.73 -13.62 -7.03
CA ASP A 151 -18.55 -14.21 -7.66
C ASP A 151 -17.70 -13.21 -8.48
N MET A 152 -18.31 -12.32 -9.27
CA MET A 152 -17.53 -11.42 -10.13
C MET A 152 -16.97 -10.20 -9.37
N LEU A 153 -17.66 -9.76 -8.31
CA LEU A 153 -17.15 -8.70 -7.45
C LEU A 153 -15.95 -9.20 -6.64
N ASP A 154 -15.99 -10.46 -6.21
CA ASP A 154 -14.87 -11.12 -5.56
C ASP A 154 -13.67 -11.26 -6.52
N VAL A 155 -13.90 -11.70 -7.77
CA VAL A 155 -12.86 -11.73 -8.80
C VAL A 155 -12.26 -10.32 -9.01
N LEU A 156 -13.08 -9.27 -9.11
CA LEU A 156 -12.57 -7.90 -9.25
C LEU A 156 -11.72 -7.49 -8.04
N ASN A 157 -12.14 -7.84 -6.83
CA ASN A 157 -11.41 -7.57 -5.60
C ASN A 157 -10.07 -8.34 -5.56
N GLU A 158 -10.05 -9.58 -6.00
CA GLU A 158 -8.83 -10.38 -6.15
C GLU A 158 -7.86 -9.75 -7.16
N TRP A 159 -8.34 -9.32 -8.32
CA TRP A 159 -7.52 -8.58 -9.29
C TRP A 159 -6.93 -7.29 -8.70
N MET A 160 -7.69 -6.57 -7.87
CA MET A 160 -7.17 -5.39 -7.16
C MET A 160 -6.07 -5.76 -6.16
N ASN A 161 -6.22 -6.87 -5.44
CA ASN A 161 -5.20 -7.38 -4.54
C ASN A 161 -3.93 -7.80 -5.30
N VAL A 162 -4.06 -8.48 -6.44
CA VAL A 162 -2.93 -8.84 -7.31
C VAL A 162 -2.18 -7.59 -7.78
N LEU A 163 -2.89 -6.56 -8.25
CA LEU A 163 -2.27 -5.29 -8.65
C LEU A 163 -1.52 -4.63 -7.49
N LEU A 164 -2.07 -4.70 -6.27
CA LEU A 164 -1.42 -4.18 -5.07
C LEU A 164 -0.15 -4.97 -4.73
N SER A 165 -0.20 -6.30 -4.79
CA SER A 165 0.92 -7.21 -4.56
C SER A 165 2.07 -6.96 -5.51
N ILE A 166 1.77 -6.73 -6.80
CA ILE A 166 2.76 -6.39 -7.82
C ILE A 166 3.42 -5.04 -7.50
N GLN A 167 2.70 -4.05 -6.99
CA GLN A 167 3.25 -2.71 -6.74
C GLN A 167 4.19 -2.62 -5.52
N ILE A 168 4.02 -3.50 -4.52
CA ILE A 168 4.75 -3.42 -3.25
C ILE A 168 6.28 -3.43 -3.41
N PRO A 169 6.89 -4.39 -4.13
CA PRO A 169 8.34 -4.47 -4.25
C PRO A 169 8.94 -3.25 -4.98
N PHE A 170 8.24 -2.72 -5.99
CA PHE A 170 8.67 -1.52 -6.73
C PHE A 170 8.78 -0.28 -5.85
N ALA A 171 7.93 -0.14 -4.83
CA ALA A 171 8.01 0.99 -3.91
C ALA A 171 9.02 0.73 -2.79
N LEU A 172 9.03 -0.47 -2.21
CA LEU A 172 9.85 -0.78 -1.03
C LEU A 172 11.34 -0.93 -1.34
N ILE A 173 11.71 -1.62 -2.41
CA ILE A 173 13.13 -1.89 -2.71
C ILE A 173 13.91 -0.59 -2.95
N PRO A 174 13.45 0.35 -3.81
CA PRO A 174 14.13 1.62 -3.98
C PRO A 174 14.16 2.44 -2.69
N LEU A 175 13.06 2.49 -1.93
CA LEU A 175 13.02 3.21 -0.65
C LEU A 175 14.11 2.71 0.30
N LEU A 176 14.20 1.40 0.54
CA LEU A 176 15.18 0.83 1.44
C LEU A 176 16.62 1.07 0.97
N CYS A 177 16.85 1.06 -0.35
CA CYS A 177 18.15 1.38 -0.92
C CYS A 177 18.52 2.86 -0.73
N LEU A 178 17.58 3.77 -0.99
CA LEU A 178 17.80 5.22 -0.87
C LEU A 178 18.05 5.63 0.59
N VAL A 179 17.26 5.11 1.52
CA VAL A 179 17.37 5.40 2.96
C VAL A 179 18.64 4.79 3.58
N SER A 180 19.17 3.71 3.00
CA SER A 180 20.44 3.11 3.42
C SER A 180 21.69 3.84 2.90
N LYS A 181 21.54 4.77 1.94
CA LYS A 181 22.68 5.38 1.23
C LYS A 181 23.16 6.66 1.91
N GLU A 182 24.43 6.68 2.30
CA GLU A 182 25.05 7.84 2.94
C GLU A 182 25.19 9.05 2.01
N GLN A 183 25.35 8.86 0.71
CA GLN A 183 25.39 9.97 -0.26
C GLN A 183 24.07 10.75 -0.34
N ILE A 184 22.94 10.09 -0.05
CA ILE A 184 21.60 10.69 -0.14
C ILE A 184 21.16 11.17 1.25
N MET A 185 21.34 10.34 2.28
CA MET A 185 20.89 10.65 3.64
C MET A 185 21.93 11.38 4.51
N GLY A 186 23.19 11.46 4.08
CA GLY A 186 24.27 12.07 4.84
C GLY A 186 24.41 11.46 6.24
N SER A 187 24.42 12.32 7.26
CA SER A 187 24.50 11.92 8.67
C SER A 187 23.23 11.25 9.21
N PHE A 188 22.11 11.25 8.47
CA PHE A 188 20.82 10.69 8.89
C PHE A 188 20.53 9.31 8.28
N LYS A 189 21.57 8.59 7.83
CA LYS A 189 21.45 7.22 7.33
C LYS A 189 20.89 6.29 8.42
N ILE A 190 20.11 5.30 8.02
CA ILE A 190 19.60 4.29 8.97
C ILE A 190 20.73 3.43 9.57
N GLY A 191 20.58 3.11 10.85
CA GLY A 191 21.48 2.20 11.56
C GLY A 191 21.41 0.77 11.01
N LEU A 192 22.45 -0.03 11.26
CA LEU A 192 22.54 -1.41 10.77
C LEU A 192 21.38 -2.28 11.26
N ALA A 193 20.98 -2.13 12.53
CA ALA A 193 19.86 -2.88 13.10
C ALA A 193 18.54 -2.58 12.37
N LEU A 194 18.22 -1.30 12.16
CA LEU A 194 17.01 -0.89 11.45
C LEU A 194 17.07 -1.32 9.98
N LYS A 195 18.24 -1.24 9.33
CA LYS A 195 18.44 -1.72 7.96
C LYS A 195 18.12 -3.21 7.84
N VAL A 196 18.67 -4.05 8.72
CA VAL A 196 18.42 -5.49 8.72
C VAL A 196 16.94 -5.78 9.01
N ALA A 197 16.36 -5.14 10.02
CA ALA A 197 14.95 -5.30 10.35
C ALA A 197 14.02 -4.91 9.19
N SER A 198 14.25 -3.77 8.54
CA SER A 198 13.44 -3.32 7.40
C SER A 198 13.58 -4.22 6.18
N TRP A 199 14.78 -4.74 5.90
CA TRP A 199 14.97 -5.72 4.83
C TRP A 199 14.31 -7.07 5.13
N LEU A 200 14.33 -7.52 6.39
CA LEU A 200 13.64 -8.74 6.80
C LEU A 200 12.12 -8.60 6.63
N VAL A 201 11.54 -7.49 7.11
CA VAL A 201 10.11 -7.22 6.93
C VAL A 201 9.74 -7.10 5.44
N ALA A 202 10.56 -6.41 4.65
CA ALA A 202 10.33 -6.33 3.21
C ALA A 202 10.40 -7.71 2.54
N ALA A 203 11.40 -8.53 2.86
CA ALA A 203 11.51 -9.89 2.33
C ALA A 203 10.29 -10.75 2.68
N LEU A 204 9.83 -10.69 3.93
CA LEU A 204 8.63 -11.38 4.38
C LEU A 204 7.40 -10.95 3.58
N VAL A 205 7.17 -9.65 3.44
CA VAL A 205 6.01 -9.11 2.72
C VAL A 205 6.08 -9.51 1.23
N ILE A 206 7.25 -9.40 0.60
CA ILE A 206 7.44 -9.79 -0.81
C ILE A 206 7.19 -11.28 -0.98
N MET A 207 7.66 -12.13 -0.06
CA MET A 207 7.46 -13.57 -0.09
C MET A 207 5.97 -13.92 0.01
N ILE A 208 5.24 -13.35 0.97
CA ILE A 208 3.80 -13.59 1.15
C ILE A 208 3.02 -13.14 -0.09
N ASN A 209 3.31 -11.95 -0.63
CA ASN A 209 2.65 -11.45 -1.83
C ASN A 209 2.97 -12.28 -3.08
N SER A 210 4.19 -12.80 -3.17
CA SER A 210 4.58 -13.70 -4.28
C SER A 210 3.86 -15.03 -4.18
N TYR A 211 3.65 -15.57 -2.98
CA TYR A 211 2.85 -16.77 -2.75
C TYR A 211 1.39 -16.55 -3.16
N LEU A 212 0.74 -15.47 -2.68
CA LEU A 212 -0.65 -15.16 -3.04
C LEU A 212 -0.84 -14.97 -4.55
N LEU A 213 0.12 -14.30 -5.19
CA LEU A 213 0.11 -14.12 -6.64
C LEU A 213 0.27 -15.46 -7.38
N PHE A 214 1.11 -16.37 -6.88
CA PHE A 214 1.28 -17.69 -7.46
C PHE A 214 0.02 -18.57 -7.29
N ASP A 215 -0.63 -18.49 -6.14
CA ASP A 215 -1.88 -19.21 -5.84
C ASP A 215 -3.01 -18.75 -6.77
N PHE A 216 -3.24 -17.43 -6.86
CA PHE A 216 -4.23 -16.83 -7.76
C PHE A 216 -4.00 -17.20 -9.24
N PHE A 217 -2.77 -17.16 -9.72
CA PHE A 217 -2.49 -17.57 -11.10
C PHE A 217 -2.62 -19.08 -11.31
N SER A 218 -2.49 -19.90 -10.28
CA SER A 218 -2.70 -21.35 -10.41
C SER A 218 -4.18 -21.70 -10.47
N SER A 219 -5.06 -20.92 -9.82
CA SER A 219 -6.51 -21.13 -9.83
C SER A 219 -7.19 -20.59 -11.09
N GLU A 220 -6.77 -19.44 -11.61
CA GLU A 220 -7.41 -18.76 -12.74
C GLU A 220 -7.01 -19.30 -14.12
N VAL A 221 -5.95 -20.10 -14.19
CA VAL A 221 -5.38 -20.55 -15.47
C VAL A 221 -6.10 -21.79 -15.99
N ASN A 222 -7.16 -21.56 -16.77
CA ASN A 222 -7.77 -22.56 -17.64
C ASN A 222 -7.28 -22.37 -19.09
N GLY A 223 -6.15 -23.02 -19.43
CA GLY A 223 -5.64 -23.10 -20.81
C GLY A 223 -4.13 -22.94 -20.96
N ILE A 224 -3.48 -23.81 -21.74
CA ILE A 224 -2.01 -23.88 -21.90
C ILE A 224 -1.38 -22.59 -22.43
N LEU A 225 -2.06 -21.88 -23.35
CA LEU A 225 -1.57 -20.62 -23.90
C LEU A 225 -1.66 -19.47 -22.90
N PHE A 226 -2.73 -19.41 -22.11
CA PHE A 226 -2.90 -18.40 -21.07
C PHE A 226 -1.91 -18.67 -19.91
N ALA A 227 -1.72 -19.93 -19.55
CA ALA A 227 -0.73 -20.40 -18.58
C ALA A 227 0.68 -19.95 -18.92
N THR A 228 1.12 -20.23 -20.15
CA THR A 228 2.47 -19.90 -20.60
C THR A 228 2.70 -18.38 -20.66
N SER A 229 1.70 -17.61 -21.08
CA SER A 229 1.78 -16.14 -21.08
C SER A 229 1.87 -15.55 -19.67
N ILE A 230 1.06 -16.04 -18.72
CA ILE A 230 1.06 -15.59 -17.33
C ILE A 230 2.35 -16.00 -16.60
N CYS A 231 2.81 -17.24 -16.78
CA CYS A 231 4.08 -17.69 -16.23
C CYS A 231 5.26 -16.88 -16.78
N ALA A 232 5.25 -16.55 -18.08
CA ALA A 232 6.28 -15.70 -18.68
C ALA A 232 6.24 -14.28 -18.09
N ALA A 233 5.06 -13.68 -17.95
CA ALA A 233 4.89 -12.36 -17.35
C ALA A 233 5.36 -12.33 -15.88
N THR A 234 4.98 -13.35 -15.09
CA THR A 234 5.42 -13.51 -13.70
C THR A 234 6.92 -13.74 -13.60
N GLY A 235 7.50 -14.56 -14.49
CA GLY A 235 8.95 -14.78 -14.56
C GLY A 235 9.71 -13.50 -14.90
N LEU A 236 9.22 -12.71 -15.86
CA LEU A 236 9.80 -11.41 -16.22
C LEU A 236 9.68 -10.41 -15.06
N TYR A 237 8.55 -10.41 -14.35
CA TYR A 237 8.35 -9.60 -13.16
C TYR A 237 9.34 -9.97 -12.04
N LEU A 238 9.49 -11.26 -11.73
CA LEU A 238 10.47 -11.73 -10.75
C LEU A 238 11.91 -11.39 -11.17
N ALA A 239 12.25 -11.56 -12.44
CA ALA A 239 13.55 -11.17 -12.99
C ALA A 239 13.78 -9.66 -12.84
N PHE A 240 12.76 -8.84 -13.05
CA PHE A 240 12.82 -7.39 -12.84
C PHE A 240 13.01 -7.03 -11.36
N ILE A 241 12.32 -7.71 -10.43
CA ILE A 241 12.53 -7.52 -8.98
C ILE A 241 13.95 -7.91 -8.58
N ILE A 242 14.43 -9.06 -9.06
CA ILE A 242 15.81 -9.51 -8.83
C ILE A 242 16.80 -8.47 -9.38
N TYR A 243 16.57 -7.96 -10.58
CA TYR A 243 17.36 -6.88 -11.17
C TYR A 243 17.35 -5.61 -10.30
N LEU A 244 16.20 -5.20 -9.76
CA LEU A 244 16.12 -4.05 -8.84
C LEU A 244 16.90 -4.28 -7.55
N VAL A 245 16.81 -5.48 -6.98
CA VAL A 245 17.58 -5.86 -5.78
C VAL A 245 19.07 -5.84 -6.08
N PHE A 246 19.51 -6.47 -7.18
CA PHE A 246 20.92 -6.48 -7.57
C PHE A 246 21.45 -5.09 -7.87
N ARG A 247 20.67 -4.24 -8.56
CA ARG A 247 21.06 -2.85 -8.82
C ARG A 247 21.12 -2.05 -7.52
N GLY A 248 20.17 -2.24 -6.62
CA GLY A 248 20.17 -1.64 -5.28
C GLY A 248 21.37 -2.04 -4.44
N ILE A 249 21.74 -3.32 -4.47
CA ILE A 249 22.92 -3.88 -3.77
C ILE A 249 24.22 -3.43 -4.44
N SER A 250 24.32 -3.50 -5.77
CA SER A 250 25.52 -3.10 -6.54
C SER A 250 25.84 -1.62 -6.33
N PHE A 251 24.82 -0.76 -6.27
CA PHE A 251 24.98 0.65 -5.91
C PHE A 251 25.49 0.85 -4.47
N SER A 252 25.18 -0.08 -3.55
CA SER A 252 25.73 -0.10 -2.19
C SER A 252 27.18 -0.60 -2.14
N SER A 253 27.57 -1.54 -3.01
CA SER A 253 28.91 -2.14 -3.06
C SER A 253 29.93 -1.27 -3.78
N CYS A 254 29.59 -0.70 -4.93
CA CYS A 254 30.48 0.15 -5.73
C CYS A 254 30.94 1.42 -4.97
N CYS A 255 30.09 1.97 -4.10
CA CYS A 255 30.44 3.11 -3.25
C CYS A 255 31.30 2.73 -2.03
N ARG A 256 31.27 1.47 -1.57
CA ARG A 256 32.14 1.01 -0.48
C ARG A 256 33.60 0.97 -0.95
N THR A 257 33.82 0.64 -2.23
CA THR A 257 35.12 0.66 -2.90
C THR A 257 35.66 2.09 -3.07
N SER A 258 34.82 3.06 -3.43
CA SER A 258 35.24 4.48 -3.55
C SER A 258 35.71 5.06 -2.21
N LYS A 259 35.02 4.76 -1.09
CA LYS A 259 35.48 5.16 0.25
C LYS A 259 36.81 4.51 0.68
N GLN A 260 37.17 3.37 0.12
CA GLN A 260 38.43 2.69 0.45
C GLN A 260 39.61 3.26 -0.34
N ILE A 261 39.34 3.90 -1.48
CA ILE A 261 40.35 4.59 -2.30
C ILE A 261 40.63 6.00 -1.74
N ASP A 262 39.59 6.73 -1.30
CA ASP A 262 39.74 8.09 -0.74
C ASP A 262 40.34 8.13 0.69
N VAL A 263 40.51 6.98 1.35
CA VAL A 263 41.15 6.88 2.68
C VAL A 263 42.63 6.44 2.57
N ILE A 264 43.10 6.13 1.35
CA ILE A 264 44.48 5.70 1.06
C ILE A 264 45.29 6.79 0.32
N GLN A 265 44.70 7.97 0.07
CA GLN A 265 45.41 9.18 -0.39
C GLN A 265 45.35 10.29 0.67
#